data_AF-A0A944ZUL0-F1
#
_entry.id   AF-A0A944ZUL0-F1
#
_cell.length_a   1.000
_cell.length_b   1.000
_cell.length_c   1.000
_cell.angle_alpha   90.00
_cell.angle_beta   90.00
_cell.angle_gamma   90.00
#
_symmetry.space_group_name_H-M   'P 1'
#
loop_
_entity.id
_entity.type
_entity.pdbx_description
1 polymer ?
#
loop_
_entity_poly.entity_id
_entity_poly.type
_entity_poly.pdbx_seq_one_letter_code
_entity_poly.pdbx_strand_id
1 'polypeptide(L)'
;MLKSNTTPNLVQRVVFFLLLFASVSCETLDPYYKTQENLDLSIEAFNFEFESKAMDISSRFVHPTHRASYMGKSLEMVQRITFFEATILNIKFFKDGAPVAITAKGPGEGFNRAIVVIRYQLAVLPSTKVVTRLVEQEWVLEGEQWLVIPDLDIFLE
;
A
#
# COMPACT_ATOMS: atom_id res chain seq x y z
N MET A 1 34.50 64.52 -0.52
CA MET A 1 33.98 63.24 -1.05
C MET A 1 34.03 62.20 0.06
N LEU A 2 32.92 61.97 0.78
CA LEU A 2 32.83 60.87 1.75
C LEU A 2 32.16 59.67 1.07
N LYS A 3 32.88 58.56 0.97
CA LYS A 3 32.32 57.25 0.56
C LYS A 3 31.42 56.77 1.69
N SER A 4 30.12 56.63 1.42
CA SER A 4 29.20 55.93 2.30
C SER A 4 29.40 54.42 2.10
N ASN A 5 29.91 53.76 3.13
CA ASN A 5 29.93 52.31 3.22
C ASN A 5 28.59 51.87 3.82
N THR A 6 27.65 51.46 2.97
CA THR A 6 26.37 50.90 3.39
C THR A 6 26.58 49.45 3.83
N THR A 7 26.72 49.23 5.14
CA THR A 7 26.66 47.88 5.73
C THR A 7 25.21 47.38 5.65
N PRO A 8 24.94 46.22 5.03
CA PRO A 8 23.59 45.68 4.99
C PRO A 8 23.13 45.34 6.42
N ASN A 9 21.95 45.85 6.77
CA ASN A 9 21.36 45.78 8.10
C ASN A 9 21.16 44.31 8.52
N LEU A 10 21.54 43.94 9.76
CA LEU A 10 21.46 42.57 10.29
C LEU A 10 20.06 41.95 10.08
N VAL A 11 19.03 42.79 10.23
CA VAL A 11 17.62 42.45 10.02
C VAL A 11 17.35 41.99 8.59
N GLN A 12 17.95 42.63 7.60
CA GLN A 12 17.78 42.28 6.19
C GLN A 12 18.43 40.93 5.85
N ARG A 13 19.57 40.61 6.49
CA ARG A 13 20.20 39.29 6.36
C ARG A 13 19.37 38.18 7.02
N VAL A 14 18.79 38.44 8.19
CA VAL A 14 17.94 37.49 8.90
C VAL A 14 16.64 37.20 8.14
N VAL A 15 16.01 38.25 7.58
CA VAL A 15 14.79 38.09 6.75
C VAL A 15 15.08 37.31 5.46
N PHE A 16 16.23 37.56 4.82
CA PHE A 16 16.62 36.82 3.62
C PHE A 16 16.91 35.35 3.90
N PHE A 17 17.52 35.03 5.06
CA PHE A 17 17.71 33.65 5.51
C PHE A 17 16.39 32.94 5.83
N LEU A 18 15.45 33.61 6.51
CA LEU A 18 14.11 33.07 6.79
C LEU A 18 13.30 32.79 5.51
N LEU A 19 13.42 33.65 4.50
CA LEU A 19 12.78 33.43 3.19
C LEU A 19 13.37 32.24 2.43
N LEU A 20 14.69 32.01 2.53
CA LEU A 20 15.36 30.86 1.92
C LEU A 20 14.96 29.53 2.58
N PHE A 21 14.69 29.51 3.89
CA PHE A 21 14.20 28.32 4.59
C PHE A 21 12.71 28.03 4.35
N ALA A 22 11.89 29.03 4.00
CA ALA A 22 10.50 28.81 3.60
C ALA A 22 10.36 28.20 2.19
N SER A 23 11.42 28.25 1.38
CA SER A 23 11.46 27.64 0.04
C SER A 23 12.02 26.20 0.03
N VAL A 24 12.34 25.61 1.18
CA VAL A 24 12.79 24.22 1.24
C VAL A 24 11.58 23.30 1.39
N SER A 25 11.22 22.72 0.25
CA SER A 25 10.41 21.52 0.05
C SER A 25 8.97 21.52 0.56
N CYS A 26 8.09 22.19 -0.17
CA CYS A 26 6.89 21.49 -0.64
C CYS A 26 7.25 20.88 -1.99
N GLU A 27 8.11 19.84 -1.97
CA GLU A 27 8.15 18.94 -3.13
C GLU A 27 6.75 18.31 -3.14
N THR A 28 5.89 18.81 -4.03
CA THR A 28 4.69 18.06 -4.40
C THR A 28 5.21 16.76 -4.98
N LEU A 29 5.31 15.73 -4.14
CA LEU A 29 5.41 14.34 -4.56
C LEU A 29 4.40 14.17 -5.68
N ASP A 30 4.89 13.73 -6.84
CA ASP A 30 4.04 13.44 -7.98
C ASP A 30 2.84 12.63 -7.46
N PRO A 31 1.59 13.10 -7.65
CA PRO A 31 0.39 12.39 -7.19
C PRO A 31 0.40 10.91 -7.58
N TYR A 32 1.11 10.58 -8.65
CA TYR A 32 1.42 9.23 -9.07
C TYR A 32 2.25 8.41 -8.06
N TYR A 33 3.39 8.92 -7.57
CA TYR A 33 4.20 8.21 -6.56
C TYR A 33 3.40 8.00 -5.28
N LYS A 34 2.59 8.99 -4.90
CA LYS A 34 1.68 8.88 -3.76
C LYS A 34 0.66 7.76 -3.92
N THR A 35 0.16 7.54 -5.14
CA THR A 35 -0.81 6.46 -5.42
C THR A 35 -0.18 5.08 -5.22
N GLN A 36 1.06 4.88 -5.66
CA GLN A 36 1.79 3.64 -5.45
C GLN A 36 2.17 3.45 -3.97
N GLU A 37 2.71 4.48 -3.32
CA GLU A 37 3.05 4.44 -1.89
C GLU A 37 1.82 4.10 -1.03
N ASN A 38 0.67 4.71 -1.33
CA ASN A 38 -0.59 4.40 -0.65
C ASN A 38 -1.03 2.94 -0.86
N LEU A 39 -0.81 2.38 -2.04
CA LEU A 39 -1.10 0.97 -2.32
C LEU A 39 -0.19 0.07 -1.48
N ASP A 40 1.12 0.33 -1.50
CA ASP A 40 2.11 -0.46 -0.77
C ASP A 40 1.80 -0.49 0.74
N LEU A 41 1.48 0.69 1.33
CA LEU A 41 1.06 0.80 2.72
C LEU A 41 -0.26 0.06 3.01
N SER A 42 -1.21 0.09 2.08
CA SER A 42 -2.49 -0.62 2.23
C SER A 42 -2.28 -2.13 2.20
N ILE A 43 -1.42 -2.62 1.30
CA ILE A 43 -1.05 -4.04 1.21
C ILE A 43 -0.38 -4.48 2.51
N GLU A 44 0.62 -3.74 2.98
CA GLU A 44 1.33 -4.06 4.21
C GLU A 44 0.39 -4.11 5.41
N ALA A 45 -0.43 -3.08 5.61
CA ALA A 45 -1.35 -2.99 6.74
C ALA A 45 -2.42 -4.10 6.71
N PHE A 46 -3.03 -4.36 5.55
CA PHE A 46 -4.01 -5.43 5.42
C PHE A 46 -3.38 -6.79 5.69
N ASN A 47 -2.23 -7.10 5.08
CA ASN A 47 -1.59 -8.41 5.22
C ASN A 47 -1.13 -8.65 6.65
N PHE A 48 -0.55 -7.64 7.31
CA PHE A 48 -0.18 -7.73 8.73
C PHE A 48 -1.40 -8.07 9.60
N GLU A 49 -2.53 -7.38 9.41
CA GLU A 49 -3.75 -7.62 10.19
C GLU A 49 -4.40 -8.98 9.86
N PHE A 50 -4.43 -9.35 8.58
CA PHE A 50 -4.97 -10.63 8.11
C PHE A 50 -4.15 -11.82 8.63
N GLU A 51 -2.83 -11.78 8.48
CA GLU A 51 -1.93 -12.86 8.87
C GLU A 51 -1.84 -13.02 10.39
N SER A 52 -2.01 -11.92 11.14
CA SER A 52 -2.16 -11.92 12.61
C SER A 52 -3.56 -12.33 13.09
N LYS A 53 -4.46 -12.69 12.17
CA LYS A 53 -5.84 -13.12 12.44
C LYS A 53 -6.73 -12.02 13.04
N ALA A 54 -6.37 -10.75 12.88
CA ALA A 54 -7.16 -9.59 13.29
C ALA A 54 -8.22 -9.23 12.23
N MET A 55 -9.07 -10.21 11.87
CA MET A 55 -10.00 -10.14 10.72
C MET A 55 -10.96 -8.94 10.77
N ASP A 56 -11.41 -8.57 11.97
CA ASP A 56 -12.28 -7.40 12.16
C ASP A 56 -11.58 -6.10 11.75
N ILE A 57 -10.28 -5.99 12.02
CA ILE A 57 -9.48 -4.79 11.72
C ILE A 57 -9.16 -4.74 10.22
N SER A 58 -8.66 -5.86 9.65
CA SER A 58 -8.33 -5.95 8.23
C SER A 58 -9.54 -5.74 7.32
N SER A 59 -10.76 -5.99 7.81
CA SER A 59 -12.01 -5.74 7.07
C SER A 59 -12.17 -4.30 6.56
N ARG A 60 -11.47 -3.32 7.16
CA ARG A 60 -11.49 -1.92 6.71
C ARG A 60 -10.88 -1.71 5.32
N PHE A 61 -9.98 -2.59 4.90
CA PHE A 61 -9.38 -2.59 3.57
C PHE A 61 -10.19 -3.41 2.57
N VAL A 62 -11.13 -4.24 3.02
CA VAL A 62 -11.93 -5.08 2.11
C VAL A 62 -12.95 -4.21 1.39
N HIS A 63 -13.09 -4.44 0.09
CA HIS A 63 -14.10 -3.78 -0.74
C HIS A 63 -15.51 -3.98 -0.16
N PRO A 64 -16.35 -2.93 -0.02
CA PRO A 64 -17.63 -3.00 0.68
C PRO A 64 -18.55 -4.15 0.25
N THR A 65 -18.61 -4.43 -1.06
CA THR A 65 -19.44 -5.53 -1.60
C THR A 65 -18.97 -6.92 -1.19
N HIS A 66 -17.71 -7.08 -0.78
CA HIS A 66 -17.09 -8.35 -0.39
C HIS A 66 -16.98 -8.52 1.14
N ARG A 67 -17.16 -7.44 1.93
CA ARG A 67 -17.00 -7.47 3.40
C ARG A 67 -17.86 -8.53 4.08
N ALA A 68 -19.13 -8.67 3.69
CA ALA A 68 -20.02 -9.65 4.30
C ALA A 68 -19.52 -11.10 4.07
N SER A 69 -19.07 -11.41 2.85
CA SER A 69 -18.49 -12.73 2.52
C SER A 69 -17.17 -12.97 3.27
N TYR A 70 -16.31 -11.96 3.30
CA TYR A 70 -15.05 -11.99 4.05
C TYR A 70 -15.27 -12.28 5.53
N MET A 71 -16.21 -11.56 6.17
CA MET A 71 -16.56 -11.78 7.57
C MET A 71 -17.27 -13.13 7.79
N GLY A 72 -18.06 -13.60 6.84
CA GLY A 72 -18.72 -14.91 6.92
C GLY A 72 -17.73 -16.08 7.00
N LYS A 73 -16.53 -15.94 6.42
CA LYS A 73 -15.47 -16.96 6.43
C LYS A 73 -14.40 -16.74 7.50
N SER A 74 -14.44 -15.61 8.21
CA SER A 74 -13.35 -15.20 9.11
C SER A 74 -13.10 -16.18 10.25
N LEU A 75 -14.17 -16.72 10.85
CA LEU A 75 -14.06 -17.67 11.95
C LEU A 75 -13.28 -18.93 11.52
N GLU A 76 -13.61 -19.47 10.36
CA GLU A 76 -12.94 -20.66 9.83
C GLU A 76 -11.46 -20.37 9.53
N MET A 77 -11.16 -19.22 8.93
CA MET A 77 -9.79 -18.77 8.69
C MET A 77 -8.97 -18.68 9.98
N VAL A 78 -9.51 -18.01 11.01
CA VAL A 78 -8.84 -17.86 12.30
C VAL A 78 -8.58 -19.21 12.97
N GLN A 79 -9.54 -20.13 12.89
CA GLN A 79 -9.44 -21.43 13.53
C GLN A 79 -8.51 -22.40 12.81
N ARG A 80 -8.56 -22.43 11.47
CA ARG A 80 -7.91 -23.50 10.68
C ARG A 80 -6.54 -23.13 10.15
N ILE A 81 -6.28 -21.86 9.87
CA ILE A 81 -5.07 -21.43 9.16
C ILE A 81 -4.02 -20.93 10.14
N THR A 82 -2.76 -21.33 9.92
CA THR A 82 -1.60 -20.72 10.56
C THR A 82 -0.62 -20.30 9.48
N PHE A 83 -0.34 -19.00 9.40
CA PHE A 83 0.66 -18.43 8.49
C PHE A 83 2.05 -18.50 9.14
N PHE A 84 3.05 -18.88 8.35
CA PHE A 84 4.46 -18.92 8.77
C PHE A 84 5.31 -17.90 8.03
N GLU A 85 5.07 -17.75 6.72
CA GLU A 85 5.80 -16.80 5.88
C GLU A 85 4.87 -16.29 4.79
N ALA A 86 5.00 -15.02 4.44
CA ALA A 86 4.38 -14.39 3.29
C ALA A 86 5.46 -13.63 2.51
N THR A 87 5.52 -13.84 1.19
CA THR A 87 6.44 -13.11 0.31
C THR A 87 5.66 -12.56 -0.88
N ILE A 88 5.65 -11.23 -1.06
CA ILE A 88 5.18 -10.63 -2.30
C ILE A 88 6.18 -10.98 -3.41
N LEU A 89 5.71 -11.68 -4.44
CA LEU A 89 6.53 -12.10 -5.57
C LEU A 89 6.51 -11.08 -6.71
N ASN A 90 5.35 -10.44 -6.92
CA ASN A 90 5.14 -9.51 -8.02
C ASN A 90 3.90 -8.64 -7.78
N ILE A 91 3.89 -7.45 -8.39
CA ILE A 91 2.72 -6.58 -8.47
C ILE A 91 2.51 -6.19 -9.93
N LYS A 92 1.32 -6.46 -10.46
CA LYS A 92 0.89 -6.04 -11.81
C LYS A 92 -0.08 -4.87 -11.68
N PHE A 93 0.13 -3.82 -12.44
CA PHE A 93 -0.70 -2.61 -12.41
C PHE A 93 -1.60 -2.52 -13.64
N PHE A 94 -2.81 -2.01 -13.44
CA PHE A 94 -3.83 -1.88 -14.48
C PHE A 94 -4.50 -0.51 -14.43
N LYS A 95 -4.87 -0.02 -15.60
CA LYS A 95 -5.69 1.18 -15.80
C LYS A 95 -6.87 0.81 -16.67
N ASP A 96 -8.07 0.93 -16.12
CA ASP A 96 -9.33 0.67 -16.84
C ASP A 96 -9.34 -0.72 -17.51
N GLY A 97 -8.80 -1.70 -16.79
CA GLY A 97 -8.70 -3.11 -17.23
C GLY A 97 -7.49 -3.43 -18.12
N ALA A 98 -6.76 -2.44 -18.64
CA ALA A 98 -5.57 -2.65 -19.45
C ALA A 98 -4.30 -2.67 -18.58
N PRO A 99 -3.31 -3.56 -18.85
CA PRO A 99 -2.05 -3.58 -18.11
C PRO A 99 -1.25 -2.31 -18.38
N VAL A 100 -0.59 -1.80 -17.35
CA VAL A 100 0.25 -0.62 -17.41
C VAL A 100 1.72 -1.03 -17.45
N ALA A 101 2.51 -0.40 -18.32
CA ALA A 101 3.94 -0.65 -18.40
C ALA A 101 4.65 -0.17 -17.11
N ILE A 102 5.58 -0.98 -16.61
CA ILE A 102 6.48 -0.60 -15.51
C ILE A 102 7.74 0.01 -16.12
N THR A 103 8.03 1.25 -15.75
CA THR A 103 9.23 1.97 -16.15
C THR A 103 10.23 2.02 -14.99
N ALA A 104 11.42 2.58 -15.22
CA ALA A 104 12.40 2.83 -14.14
C ALA A 104 11.87 3.77 -13.04
N LYS A 105 10.78 4.50 -13.30
CA LYS A 105 10.10 5.40 -12.36
C LYS A 105 8.87 4.75 -11.69
N GLY A 106 8.60 3.47 -11.95
CA GLY A 106 7.39 2.77 -11.53
C GLY A 106 6.37 2.58 -12.66
N PRO A 107 5.16 2.05 -12.36
CA PRO A 107 4.05 1.98 -13.32
C PRO A 107 3.76 3.30 -14.07
N GLY A 108 3.10 3.19 -15.22
CA GLY A 108 2.53 4.34 -15.92
C GLY A 108 1.42 5.05 -15.12
N GLU A 109 1.14 6.29 -15.48
CA GLU A 109 0.25 7.18 -14.72
C GLU A 109 -1.22 6.73 -14.66
N GLY A 110 -1.82 6.86 -13.48
CA GLY A 110 -3.26 6.73 -13.25
C GLY A 110 -3.77 5.29 -13.27
N PHE A 111 -2.96 4.33 -12.82
CA PHE A 111 -3.44 2.97 -12.55
C PHE A 111 -4.46 3.00 -11.39
N ASN A 112 -5.52 2.21 -11.53
CA ASN A 112 -6.64 2.14 -10.58
C ASN A 112 -6.90 0.71 -10.08
N ARG A 113 -6.05 -0.24 -10.50
CA ARG A 113 -6.14 -1.63 -10.09
C ARG A 113 -4.75 -2.25 -10.03
N ALA A 114 -4.55 -3.17 -9.08
CA ALA A 114 -3.34 -3.95 -8.97
C ALA A 114 -3.66 -5.42 -8.67
N ILE A 115 -2.82 -6.32 -9.16
CA ILE A 115 -2.83 -7.74 -8.77
C ILE A 115 -1.50 -8.03 -8.10
N VAL A 116 -1.56 -8.34 -6.81
CA VAL A 116 -0.41 -8.66 -5.97
C VAL A 116 -0.31 -10.18 -5.87
N VAL A 117 0.80 -10.76 -6.31
CA VAL A 117 1.04 -12.20 -6.21
C VAL A 117 1.83 -12.46 -4.94
N ILE A 118 1.25 -13.19 -4.00
CA ILE A 118 1.85 -13.51 -2.70
C ILE A 118 2.07 -15.01 -2.59
N ARG A 119 3.27 -15.39 -2.16
CA ARG A 119 3.59 -16.75 -1.76
C ARG A 119 3.44 -16.88 -0.26
N TYR A 120 2.49 -17.70 0.17
CA TYR A 120 2.29 -18.07 1.56
C TYR A 120 2.92 -19.43 1.86
N GLN A 121 3.60 -19.53 3.00
CA GLN A 121 3.81 -20.80 3.70
C GLN A 121 2.83 -20.87 4.87
N LEU A 122 1.96 -21.87 4.85
CA LEU A 122 0.89 -22.00 5.84
C LEU A 122 0.62 -23.47 6.20
N ALA A 123 -0.06 -23.71 7.32
CA ALA A 123 -0.66 -25.00 7.64
C ALA A 123 -2.18 -24.83 7.81
N VAL A 124 -2.92 -25.86 7.42
CA VAL A 124 -4.39 -25.91 7.47
C VAL A 124 -4.83 -27.08 8.32
N LEU A 125 -5.51 -26.80 9.43
CA LEU A 125 -6.06 -27.86 10.29
C LEU A 125 -7.05 -28.74 9.52
N PRO A 126 -7.08 -30.06 9.82
CA PRO A 126 -6.36 -30.73 10.92
C PRO A 126 -4.91 -31.12 10.61
N SER A 127 -4.40 -30.82 9.42
CA SER A 127 -3.01 -31.11 9.04
C SER A 127 -2.05 -30.10 9.68
N THR A 128 -0.91 -30.58 10.18
CA THR A 128 0.20 -29.73 10.64
C THR A 128 1.29 -29.55 9.58
N LYS A 129 1.11 -30.15 8.39
CA LYS A 129 2.07 -30.03 7.30
C LYS A 129 2.02 -28.61 6.72
N VAL A 130 3.19 -27.97 6.66
CA VAL A 130 3.37 -26.70 5.97
C VAL A 130 3.25 -26.94 4.46
N VAL A 131 2.43 -26.12 3.80
CA VAL A 131 2.23 -26.08 2.37
C VAL A 131 2.53 -24.70 1.83
N THR A 132 2.96 -24.64 0.58
CA THR A 132 3.11 -23.38 -0.16
C THR A 132 1.86 -23.12 -0.97
N ARG A 133 1.34 -21.89 -0.89
CA ARG A 133 0.21 -21.40 -1.68
C ARG A 133 0.62 -20.12 -2.41
N LEU A 134 0.25 -20.03 -3.69
CA LEU A 134 0.37 -18.79 -4.46
C LEU A 134 -1.03 -18.18 -4.52
N VAL A 135 -1.15 -16.95 -4.04
CA VAL A 135 -2.42 -16.22 -3.96
C VAL A 135 -2.29 -14.96 -4.79
N GLU A 136 -3.29 -14.72 -5.64
CA GLU A 136 -3.45 -13.45 -6.33
C GLU A 136 -4.43 -12.60 -5.53
N GLN A 137 -3.96 -11.46 -5.04
CA GLN A 137 -4.75 -10.51 -4.29
C GLN A 137 -5.06 -9.32 -5.20
N GLU A 138 -6.33 -9.14 -5.52
CA GLU A 138 -6.80 -8.02 -6.33
C GLU A 138 -7.04 -6.79 -5.45
N TRP A 139 -6.52 -5.65 -5.90
CA TRP A 139 -6.67 -4.34 -5.28
C TRP A 139 -7.27 -3.36 -6.28
N VAL A 140 -8.23 -2.55 -5.84
CA VAL A 140 -8.89 -1.51 -6.64
C VAL A 140 -8.83 -0.17 -5.90
N LEU A 141 -8.63 0.91 -6.65
CA LEU A 141 -8.66 2.27 -6.12
C LEU A 141 -10.07 2.84 -6.28
N GLU A 142 -10.74 3.08 -5.16
CA GLU A 142 -12.04 3.76 -5.14
C GLU A 142 -11.93 5.07 -4.37
N GLY A 143 -12.20 6.19 -5.05
CA GLY A 143 -11.92 7.51 -4.51
C GLY A 143 -10.42 7.67 -4.24
N GLU A 144 -10.04 7.81 -2.97
CA GLU A 144 -8.64 7.93 -2.53
C GLU A 144 -8.14 6.70 -1.76
N GLN A 145 -8.93 5.63 -1.70
CA GLN A 145 -8.63 4.45 -0.90
C GLN A 145 -8.41 3.20 -1.77
N TRP A 146 -7.34 2.48 -1.47
CA TRP A 146 -7.09 1.14 -2.01
C TRP A 146 -7.85 0.10 -1.20
N LEU A 147 -8.60 -0.74 -1.92
CA LEU A 147 -9.45 -1.77 -1.35
C LEU A 147 -9.12 -3.12 -1.97
N VAL A 148 -9.01 -4.15 -1.13
CA VAL A 148 -8.79 -5.53 -1.57
C VAL A 148 -10.12 -6.20 -1.91
N ILE A 149 -10.12 -7.00 -2.96
CA ILE A 149 -11.15 -8.00 -3.27
C ILE A 149 -10.57 -9.37 -2.87
N PRO A 150 -10.82 -9.84 -1.63
CA PRO A 150 -10.18 -11.05 -1.13
C PRO A 150 -10.89 -12.30 -1.63
N ASP A 151 -10.11 -13.32 -1.99
CA ASP A 151 -10.57 -14.69 -2.12
C ASP A 151 -10.00 -15.50 -0.96
N LEU A 152 -10.87 -15.93 -0.04
CA LEU A 152 -10.46 -16.69 1.13
C LEU A 152 -10.48 -18.21 0.89
N ASP A 153 -11.15 -18.69 -0.16
CA ASP A 153 -11.30 -20.13 -0.39
C ASP A 153 -9.96 -20.77 -0.74
N ILE A 154 -9.10 -20.03 -1.43
CA ILE A 154 -7.74 -20.44 -1.82
C ILE A 154 -6.84 -20.85 -0.62
N PHE A 155 -7.17 -20.40 0.60
CA PHE A 155 -6.43 -20.76 1.81
C PHE A 155 -6.97 -22.03 2.48
N LEU A 156 -8.23 -22.40 2.23
CA LEU A 156 -8.93 -23.50 2.90
C LEU A 156 -8.92 -24.82 2.10
N GLU A 157 -8.50 -24.77 0.83
CA GLU A 157 -8.19 -25.92 -0.04
C GLU A 157 -6.93 -26.68 0.39
#